data_AF-A0A8I1TD15-F1
#
_entry.id   AF-A0A8I1TD15-F1
#
_cell.length_a   1.000
_cell.length_b   1.000
_cell.length_c   1.000
_cell.angle_alpha   90.00
_cell.angle_beta   90.00
_cell.angle_gamma   90.00
#
_symmetry.space_group_name_H-M   'P 1'
#
loop_
_entity.id
_entity.type
_entity.pdbx_description
1 polymer ?
#
loop_
_entity_poly.entity_id
_entity_poly.type
_entity_poly.pdbx_seq_one_letter_code
_entity_poly.pdbx_strand_id
1 'polypeptide(L)'
;MSIAMNSDHDHNATFDLFGAAVARRFASIDESRPLFTVDAGDLYSLYLATFREGEERQHYTCSCCRQFIQRFGNLAVIEGDGSITSVMWGQDENLPEIFRSASAALARAVGRGPVSGVFVSNEQRWGTPVTGGVYSFDGPKEWHHFAVTPQPSRLHRDRLPTPHQVMAQKKQDFGTLSHGLADFSRETVAAAVNLLEAEAMYRGEKVIGPARFLLDLHDKIATYNGERRRNLIWRAVATAPVGFATPRSSMVGTLLEDLAEGMSVEVVQRRFADKMHPLQYQRPQAAPTAGNIVQAESIVAKLGLAPALRRRFARLEEIKAIWKPQPARDEPAAGGVFGHLKAGQNAPSDPNKASVTSITWVKFEATVLPKAKSIKVLVKGLMNFAGVVTAVDPDAPPILQWDREGERNPVSWYVWNGGSSPISWRLPDQAWIEATGIMLKPSMWSGEDRASHQGKGAVIILDGAKETRTNAGLALFPECLRSELHSIRATIEAFSKRGQLEGADEGSANGLMVGDRGLDAVVNVVTDLGSASYKIDRWD
;
A
#
# COMPACT_ATOMS: atom_id res chain seq x y z
N MET A 1 -16.16 51.58 50.59
CA MET A 1 -14.96 51.11 49.87
C MET A 1 -15.37 49.94 49.01
N SER A 2 -15.67 50.19 47.74
CA SER A 2 -15.85 49.14 46.74
C SER A 2 -14.49 48.51 46.50
N ILE A 3 -14.35 47.21 46.78
CA ILE A 3 -13.24 46.43 46.26
C ILE A 3 -13.52 46.31 44.76
N ALA A 4 -12.73 47.02 43.95
CA ALA A 4 -12.67 46.79 42.52
C ALA A 4 -12.18 45.35 42.33
N MET A 5 -13.10 44.43 42.07
CA MET A 5 -12.77 43.10 41.58
C MET A 5 -12.11 43.27 40.21
N ASN A 6 -10.94 42.68 40.06
CA ASN A 6 -10.01 42.87 38.94
C ASN A 6 -10.60 42.25 37.66
N SER A 7 -11.19 43.07 36.78
CA SER A 7 -11.92 42.64 35.57
C SER A 7 -11.08 41.80 34.61
N ASP A 8 -9.77 42.02 34.55
CA ASP A 8 -8.83 41.24 33.74
C ASP A 8 -8.80 39.73 34.14
N HIS A 9 -9.00 39.42 35.42
CA HIS A 9 -8.88 38.05 35.92
C HIS A 9 -10.11 37.19 35.58
N ASP A 10 -11.28 37.83 35.47
CA ASP A 10 -12.56 37.19 35.13
C ASP A 10 -12.64 36.90 33.62
N HIS A 11 -12.13 37.81 32.77
CA HIS A 11 -12.11 37.61 31.32
C HIS A 11 -11.15 36.49 30.88
N ASN A 12 -9.98 36.35 31.50
CA ASN A 12 -9.05 35.25 31.21
C ASN A 12 -9.64 33.88 31.59
N ALA A 13 -10.22 33.75 32.79
CA ALA A 13 -10.86 32.51 33.23
C ALA A 13 -12.07 32.14 32.34
N THR A 14 -12.78 33.14 31.82
CA THR A 14 -13.90 32.93 30.90
C THR A 14 -13.40 32.45 29.53
N PHE A 15 -12.30 32.99 29.00
CA PHE A 15 -11.72 32.54 27.73
C PHE A 15 -11.16 31.13 27.80
N ASP A 16 -10.61 30.70 28.94
CA ASP A 16 -10.15 29.32 29.17
C ASP A 16 -11.25 28.28 28.91
N LEU A 17 -12.49 28.60 29.30
CA LEU A 17 -13.64 27.73 29.00
C LEU A 17 -13.86 27.59 27.50
N PHE A 18 -13.66 28.66 26.73
CA PHE A 18 -13.81 28.62 25.28
C PHE A 18 -12.68 27.83 24.61
N GLY A 19 -11.43 28.11 24.98
CA GLY A 19 -10.26 27.34 24.52
C GLY A 19 -10.42 25.84 24.84
N ALA A 20 -10.87 25.51 26.05
CA ALA A 20 -11.10 24.13 26.47
C ALA A 20 -12.24 23.47 25.68
N ALA A 21 -13.33 24.18 25.36
CA ALA A 21 -14.41 23.64 24.54
C ALA A 21 -13.94 23.31 23.11
N VAL A 22 -13.14 24.19 22.50
CA VAL A 22 -12.53 23.95 21.18
C VAL A 22 -11.61 22.72 21.22
N ALA A 23 -10.76 22.63 22.25
CA ALA A 23 -9.87 21.49 22.42
C ALA A 23 -10.63 20.17 22.64
N ARG A 24 -11.67 20.15 23.49
CA ARG A 24 -12.53 18.97 23.70
C ARG A 24 -13.22 18.54 22.41
N ARG A 25 -13.78 19.51 21.67
CA ARG A 25 -14.44 19.23 20.39
C ARG A 25 -13.48 18.60 19.40
N PHE A 26 -12.31 19.20 19.20
CA PHE A 26 -11.31 18.67 18.28
C PHE A 26 -10.86 17.26 18.69
N ALA A 27 -10.63 17.03 19.99
CA ALA A 27 -10.26 15.71 20.52
C ALA A 27 -11.36 14.65 20.32
N SER A 28 -12.63 15.05 20.25
CA SER A 28 -13.76 14.13 19.98
C SER A 28 -13.87 13.67 18.52
N ILE A 29 -13.13 14.30 17.59
CA ILE A 29 -13.17 13.91 16.19
C ILE A 29 -12.34 12.63 16.00
N ASP A 30 -13.02 11.56 15.59
CA ASP A 30 -12.41 10.26 15.28
C ASP A 30 -11.19 10.39 14.37
N GLU A 31 -10.06 9.86 14.83
CA GLU A 31 -8.73 10.00 14.22
C GLU A 31 -8.64 9.45 12.79
N SER A 32 -9.48 8.48 12.43
CA SER A 32 -9.53 7.89 11.09
C SER A 32 -10.17 8.82 10.05
N ARG A 33 -10.92 9.84 10.49
CA ARG A 33 -11.61 10.77 9.61
C ARG A 33 -10.64 11.81 9.05
N PRO A 34 -10.48 11.92 7.72
CA PRO A 34 -9.64 12.97 7.13
C PRO A 34 -10.17 14.37 7.44
N LEU A 35 -9.27 15.33 7.55
CA LEU A 35 -9.59 16.73 7.72
C LEU A 35 -9.57 17.45 6.38
N PHE A 36 -10.41 18.47 6.25
CA PHE A 36 -10.57 19.26 5.03
C PHE A 36 -10.49 20.75 5.36
N THR A 37 -9.93 21.52 4.44
CA THR A 37 -10.02 22.98 4.47
C THR A 37 -11.30 23.43 3.79
N VAL A 38 -11.96 24.43 4.36
CA VAL A 38 -13.15 25.06 3.81
C VAL A 38 -12.85 26.52 3.47
N ASP A 39 -13.39 27.01 2.37
CA ASP A 39 -13.44 28.46 2.12
C ASP A 39 -14.63 29.08 2.86
N ALA A 40 -14.38 29.56 4.08
CA ALA A 40 -15.40 30.11 4.98
C ALA A 40 -15.34 31.66 5.08
N GLY A 41 -14.62 32.32 4.16
CA GLY A 41 -14.34 33.75 4.24
C GLY A 41 -13.43 34.13 5.42
N ASP A 42 -13.47 35.40 5.83
CA ASP A 42 -12.66 35.89 6.96
C ASP A 42 -13.29 35.55 8.31
N LEU A 43 -12.97 34.34 8.80
CA LEU A 43 -13.43 33.84 10.09
C LEU A 43 -13.00 34.72 11.27
N TYR A 44 -11.85 35.39 11.20
CA TYR A 44 -11.39 36.22 12.33
C TYR A 44 -12.18 37.51 12.44
N SER A 45 -12.48 38.15 11.31
CA SER A 45 -13.37 39.32 11.28
C SER A 45 -14.79 38.93 11.74
N LEU A 46 -15.29 37.76 11.33
CA LEU A 46 -16.57 37.23 11.81
C LEU A 46 -16.56 36.99 13.33
N TYR A 47 -15.49 36.38 13.85
CA TYR A 47 -15.29 36.19 15.30
C TYR A 47 -15.37 37.53 16.04
N LEU A 48 -14.59 38.53 15.62
CA LEU A 48 -14.58 39.85 16.27
C LEU A 48 -15.93 40.59 16.18
N ALA A 49 -16.68 40.39 15.09
CA ALA A 49 -17.99 40.99 14.89
C ALA A 49 -19.07 40.41 15.84
N THR A 50 -18.82 39.26 16.46
CA THR A 50 -19.75 38.69 17.46
C THR A 50 -19.69 39.39 18.82
N PHE A 51 -18.63 40.15 19.08
CA PHE A 51 -18.46 40.94 20.30
C PHE A 51 -18.96 42.37 20.10
N ARG A 52 -19.41 42.99 21.21
CA ARG A 52 -19.84 44.39 21.21
C ARG A 52 -18.68 45.32 20.83
N GLU A 53 -19.00 46.39 20.12
CA GLU A 53 -17.99 47.38 19.72
C GLU A 53 -17.40 48.08 20.95
N GLY A 54 -16.14 48.52 20.84
CA GLY A 54 -15.41 49.17 21.93
C GLY A 54 -14.50 48.21 22.68
N GLU A 55 -14.45 48.31 24.00
CA GLU A 55 -13.48 47.60 24.85
C GLU A 55 -13.61 46.07 24.76
N GLU A 56 -14.83 45.53 24.64
CA GLU A 56 -15.07 44.08 24.54
C GLU A 56 -14.41 43.49 23.28
N ARG A 57 -14.66 44.08 22.11
CA ARG A 57 -14.01 43.66 20.85
C ARG A 57 -12.49 43.87 20.89
N GLN A 58 -12.02 44.97 21.47
CA GLN A 58 -10.59 45.26 21.58
C GLN A 58 -9.89 44.23 22.49
N HIS A 59 -10.54 43.79 23.57
CA HIS A 59 -10.03 42.77 24.49
C HIS A 59 -9.77 41.44 23.76
N TYR A 60 -10.67 41.01 22.87
CA TYR A 60 -10.51 39.78 22.09
C TYR A 60 -9.71 39.95 20.80
N THR A 61 -9.15 41.13 20.55
CA THR A 61 -8.27 41.37 19.40
C THR A 61 -6.86 40.85 19.68
N CYS A 62 -6.63 39.58 19.35
CA CYS A 62 -5.41 38.87 19.66
C CYS A 62 -4.73 38.27 18.42
N SER A 63 -3.41 38.52 18.26
CA SER A 63 -2.62 37.96 17.15
C SER A 63 -2.50 36.44 17.18
N CYS A 64 -2.30 35.82 18.36
CA CYS A 64 -2.24 34.36 18.51
C CYS A 64 -3.57 33.68 18.13
N CYS A 65 -4.70 34.18 18.67
CA CYS A 65 -6.03 33.73 18.30
C CYS A 65 -6.34 33.93 16.81
N ARG A 66 -5.94 35.07 16.22
CA ARG A 66 -6.07 35.32 14.78
C ARG A 66 -5.36 34.26 13.95
N GLN A 67 -4.09 33.97 14.27
CA GLN A 67 -3.31 32.96 13.57
C GLN A 67 -3.95 31.57 13.68
N PHE A 68 -4.45 31.20 14.87
CA PHE A 68 -5.17 29.94 15.06
C PHE A 68 -6.43 29.87 14.19
N ILE A 69 -7.29 30.90 14.24
CA ILE A 69 -8.56 30.93 13.50
C ILE A 69 -8.30 30.89 11.98
N GLN A 70 -7.31 31.62 11.49
CA GLN A 70 -6.98 31.66 10.07
C GLN A 70 -6.40 30.33 9.54
N ARG A 71 -5.61 29.62 10.35
CA ARG A 71 -4.95 28.38 9.93
C ARG A 71 -5.78 27.12 10.15
N PHE A 72 -6.51 27.07 11.26
CA PHE A 72 -7.17 25.85 11.73
C PHE A 72 -8.68 26.03 11.98
N GLY A 73 -9.15 27.27 12.05
CA GLY A 73 -10.57 27.57 12.27
C GLY A 73 -11.47 27.15 11.11
N ASN A 74 -10.94 27.07 9.88
CA ASN A 74 -11.72 26.64 8.71
C ASN A 74 -11.68 25.12 8.46
N LEU A 75 -11.18 24.35 9.42
CA LEU A 75 -11.11 22.90 9.29
C LEU A 75 -12.45 22.23 9.54
N ALA A 76 -12.72 21.20 8.76
CA ALA A 76 -13.94 20.42 8.84
C ALA A 76 -13.71 18.95 8.52
N VAL A 77 -14.71 18.14 8.83
CA VAL A 77 -14.85 16.76 8.38
C VAL A 77 -16.07 16.66 7.45
N ILE A 78 -16.01 15.71 6.52
CA ILE A 78 -17.10 15.39 5.61
C ILE A 78 -17.82 14.12 6.10
N GLU A 79 -19.13 14.18 6.21
CA GLU A 79 -19.98 13.09 6.70
C GLU A 79 -20.31 12.04 5.62
N GLY A 80 -21.05 11.00 6.01
CA GLY A 80 -21.61 9.95 5.14
C GLY A 80 -22.38 10.47 3.92
N ASP A 81 -23.11 11.56 4.12
CA ASP A 81 -24.06 12.16 3.19
C ASP A 81 -23.49 13.41 2.47
N GLY A 82 -22.20 13.66 2.62
CA GLY A 82 -21.52 14.84 2.06
C GLY A 82 -21.76 16.14 2.81
N SER A 83 -22.45 16.13 3.96
CA SER A 83 -22.52 17.31 4.84
C SER A 83 -21.17 17.59 5.52
N ILE A 84 -20.98 18.83 5.96
CA ILE A 84 -19.72 19.33 6.53
C ILE A 84 -19.95 19.67 8.01
N THR A 85 -19.05 19.21 8.87
CA THR A 85 -19.04 19.54 10.30
C THR A 85 -17.71 20.19 10.66
N SER A 86 -17.74 21.39 11.26
CA SER A 86 -16.52 22.05 11.76
C SER A 86 -15.89 21.24 12.89
N VAL A 87 -14.55 21.11 12.86
CA VAL A 87 -13.81 20.40 13.93
C VAL A 87 -13.47 21.29 15.12
N MET A 88 -13.47 22.61 14.93
CA MET A 88 -13.15 23.56 16.00
C MET A 88 -14.40 24.15 16.66
N TRP A 89 -15.46 24.36 15.88
CA TRP A 89 -16.62 25.15 16.33
C TRP A 89 -17.90 24.33 16.36
N GLY A 90 -18.75 24.60 17.36
CA GLY A 90 -20.03 23.94 17.51
C GLY A 90 -20.91 24.61 18.56
N GLN A 91 -22.12 24.07 18.75
CA GLN A 91 -22.96 24.44 19.88
C GLN A 91 -22.42 23.76 21.14
N ASP A 92 -22.20 24.53 22.20
CA ASP A 92 -21.85 24.03 23.53
C ASP A 92 -22.61 24.88 24.56
N GLU A 93 -23.57 24.26 25.23
CA GLU A 93 -24.42 24.95 26.22
C GLU A 93 -23.63 25.34 27.47
N ASN A 94 -22.49 24.69 27.72
CA ASN A 94 -21.61 25.02 28.85
C ASN A 94 -20.73 26.25 28.58
N LEU A 95 -20.75 26.79 27.36
CA LEU A 95 -20.06 28.04 27.06
C LEU A 95 -20.85 29.25 27.54
N PRO A 96 -20.15 30.28 28.08
CA PRO A 96 -20.72 31.60 28.28
C PRO A 96 -21.36 32.14 27.00
N GLU A 97 -22.48 32.88 27.14
CA GLU A 97 -23.33 33.30 26.02
C GLU A 97 -22.55 34.06 24.92
N ILE A 98 -21.61 34.90 25.33
CA ILE A 98 -20.73 35.67 24.45
C ILE A 98 -19.93 34.75 23.50
N PHE A 99 -19.42 33.62 24.00
CA PHE A 99 -18.65 32.65 23.22
C PHE A 99 -19.52 31.63 22.50
N ARG A 100 -20.71 31.34 23.02
CA ARG A 100 -21.71 30.51 22.33
C ARG A 100 -22.08 31.14 20.99
N SER A 101 -22.35 32.45 20.97
CA SER A 101 -22.64 33.22 19.76
C SER A 101 -21.47 33.20 18.77
N ALA A 102 -20.24 33.41 19.25
CA ALA A 102 -19.02 33.35 18.44
C ALA A 102 -18.82 31.96 17.81
N SER A 103 -18.82 30.91 18.63
CA SER A 103 -18.65 29.51 18.19
C SER A 103 -19.73 29.10 17.18
N ALA A 104 -21.00 29.45 17.44
CA ALA A 104 -22.10 29.15 16.53
C ALA A 104 -21.96 29.88 15.17
N ALA A 105 -21.53 31.14 15.17
CA ALA A 105 -21.31 31.90 13.94
C ALA A 105 -20.20 31.28 13.09
N LEU A 106 -19.06 30.94 13.72
CA LEU A 106 -17.94 30.28 13.06
C LEU A 106 -18.32 28.89 12.53
N ALA A 107 -19.04 28.09 13.32
CA ALA A 107 -19.52 26.78 12.91
C ALA A 107 -20.43 26.87 11.67
N ARG A 108 -21.34 27.86 11.63
CA ARG A 108 -22.21 28.09 10.47
C ARG A 108 -21.43 28.53 9.23
N ALA A 109 -20.42 29.39 9.39
CA ALA A 109 -19.59 29.82 8.27
C ALA A 109 -18.84 28.64 7.65
N VAL A 110 -18.20 27.80 8.49
CA VAL A 110 -17.52 26.58 8.03
C VAL A 110 -18.49 25.55 7.44
N GLY A 111 -19.67 25.36 8.04
CA GLY A 111 -20.66 24.40 7.54
C GLY A 111 -21.32 24.79 6.21
N ARG A 112 -21.17 26.04 5.76
CA ARG A 112 -21.72 26.56 4.50
C ARG A 112 -20.68 26.79 3.40
N GLY A 113 -19.41 26.92 3.77
CA GLY A 113 -18.35 27.16 2.79
C GLY A 113 -18.05 25.93 1.92
N PRO A 114 -17.60 26.12 0.66
CA PRO A 114 -17.20 25.00 -0.19
C PRO A 114 -15.87 24.39 0.29
N VAL A 115 -15.75 23.06 0.17
CA VAL A 115 -14.48 22.36 0.46
C VAL A 115 -13.43 22.75 -0.57
N SER A 116 -12.30 23.23 -0.06
CA SER A 116 -11.18 23.75 -0.88
C SER A 116 -9.99 22.79 -0.98
N GLY A 117 -9.89 21.80 -0.08
CA GLY A 117 -8.80 20.83 -0.08
C GLY A 117 -8.82 19.85 1.08
N VAL A 118 -7.93 18.86 1.01
CA VAL A 118 -7.57 17.98 2.13
C VAL A 118 -6.55 18.71 3.00
N PHE A 119 -6.68 18.60 4.32
CA PHE A 119 -5.72 19.16 5.28
C PHE A 119 -4.81 18.07 5.85
N VAL A 120 -3.49 18.33 5.80
CA VAL A 120 -2.45 17.46 6.34
C VAL A 120 -1.43 18.33 7.07
N SER A 121 -0.96 17.89 8.24
CA SER A 121 0.06 18.58 9.02
C SER A 121 0.93 17.60 9.79
N ASN A 122 2.17 17.99 10.08
CA ASN A 122 3.10 17.31 10.98
C ASN A 122 3.34 18.10 12.29
N GLU A 123 2.63 19.23 12.49
CA GLU A 123 2.73 20.04 13.70
C GLU A 123 2.06 19.31 14.88
N GLN A 124 2.81 19.05 15.95
CA GLN A 124 2.31 18.37 17.16
C GLN A 124 1.40 19.25 18.04
N ARG A 125 1.37 20.55 17.75
CA ARG A 125 0.55 21.55 18.46
C ARG A 125 0.09 22.59 17.46
N TRP A 126 -1.21 22.88 17.44
CA TRP A 126 -1.81 23.89 16.57
C TRP A 126 -2.23 25.08 17.42
N GLY A 127 -1.60 26.24 17.20
CA GLY A 127 -1.80 27.45 18.00
C GLY A 127 -0.77 27.64 19.12
N THR A 128 -0.88 28.76 19.83
CA THR A 128 0.04 29.18 20.88
C THR A 128 -0.72 29.24 22.21
N PRO A 129 -0.71 28.19 23.05
CA PRO A 129 -1.64 28.05 24.17
C PRO A 129 -1.55 29.18 25.19
N VAL A 130 -0.34 29.66 25.48
CA VAL A 130 -0.09 30.74 26.44
C VAL A 130 0.97 31.68 25.90
N THR A 131 0.82 32.98 26.12
CA THR A 131 1.88 34.00 25.98
C THR A 131 1.94 34.88 27.23
N GLY A 132 3.07 35.55 27.46
CA GLY A 132 3.32 36.33 28.68
C GLY A 132 4.34 35.65 29.61
N GLY A 133 4.38 36.06 30.88
CA GLY A 133 5.29 35.48 31.89
C GLY A 133 6.60 36.24 32.18
N VAL A 134 6.76 37.48 31.70
CA VAL A 134 7.83 38.37 32.21
C VAL A 134 7.27 39.22 33.33
N TYR A 135 8.00 39.29 34.46
CA TYR A 135 7.66 40.06 35.65
C TYR A 135 7.06 41.43 35.30
N SER A 136 5.78 41.61 35.62
CA SER A 136 5.14 42.93 35.71
C SER A 136 5.08 43.36 37.17
N PHE A 137 4.81 44.65 37.42
CA PHE A 137 4.66 45.19 38.78
C PHE A 137 3.61 44.43 39.61
N ASP A 138 2.62 43.82 38.94
CA ASP A 138 1.51 43.07 39.55
C ASP A 138 1.71 41.53 39.52
N GLY A 139 2.91 41.05 39.18
CA GLY A 139 3.23 39.62 39.02
C GLY A 139 3.21 39.11 37.57
N PRO A 140 3.46 37.82 37.33
CA PRO A 140 3.38 37.25 35.99
C PRO A 140 1.92 37.24 35.50
N LYS A 141 1.65 37.98 34.41
CA LYS A 141 0.38 37.88 33.67
C LYS A 141 0.56 36.91 32.51
N GLU A 142 -0.22 35.84 32.54
CA GLU A 142 -0.33 34.85 31.47
C GLU A 142 -1.62 35.10 30.68
N TRP A 143 -1.53 34.98 29.35
CA TRP A 143 -2.65 35.12 28.43
C TRP A 143 -2.85 33.80 27.70
N HIS A 144 -4.07 33.25 27.80
CA HIS A 144 -4.43 31.98 27.19
C HIS A 144 -5.04 32.21 25.81
N HIS A 145 -4.72 31.35 24.85
CA HIS A 145 -5.20 31.44 23.47
C HIS A 145 -5.73 30.10 22.97
N PHE A 146 -6.42 30.14 21.82
CA PHE A 146 -6.80 28.91 21.14
C PHE A 146 -5.57 28.08 20.79
N ALA A 147 -5.57 26.83 21.26
CA ALA A 147 -4.63 25.82 20.85
C ALA A 147 -5.26 24.43 20.97
N VAL A 148 -4.88 23.52 20.07
CA VAL A 148 -5.26 22.11 20.14
C VAL A 148 -4.05 21.21 19.90
N THR A 149 -4.14 19.97 20.39
CA THR A 149 -3.12 18.94 20.20
C THR A 149 -3.66 17.84 19.29
N PRO A 150 -3.21 17.73 18.03
CA PRO A 150 -3.58 16.61 17.16
C PRO A 150 -3.17 15.25 17.74
N GLN A 151 -4.02 14.26 17.53
CA GLN A 151 -3.70 12.87 17.85
C GLN A 151 -2.46 12.41 17.04
N PRO A 152 -1.54 11.62 17.61
CA PRO A 152 -0.30 11.22 16.93
C PRO A 152 -0.49 10.48 15.60
N SER A 153 -1.63 9.82 15.41
CA SER A 153 -2.07 9.11 14.20
C SER A 153 -2.40 10.04 13.03
N ARG A 154 -2.82 11.29 13.31
CA ARG A 154 -3.13 12.32 12.31
C ARG A 154 -1.89 13.03 11.76
N LEU A 155 -0.77 12.92 12.47
CA LEU A 155 0.45 13.59 12.08
C LEU A 155 1.03 12.92 10.84
N HIS A 156 1.33 13.72 9.84
CA HIS A 156 2.05 13.28 8.66
C HIS A 156 3.48 12.87 9.04
N ARG A 157 3.82 11.59 8.81
CA ARG A 157 5.12 11.01 9.18
C ARG A 157 6.01 10.71 7.98
N ASP A 158 5.49 10.76 6.76
CA ASP A 158 6.29 10.43 5.59
C ASP A 158 7.41 11.44 5.42
N ARG A 159 8.58 10.93 5.03
CA ARG A 159 9.75 11.77 4.80
C ARG A 159 9.68 12.47 3.44
N LEU A 160 8.90 11.94 2.49
CA LEU A 160 8.91 12.29 1.07
C LEU A 160 7.55 11.98 0.41
N PRO A 161 6.46 12.57 0.91
CA PRO A 161 6.26 14.01 0.65
C PRO A 161 6.17 14.88 1.90
N THR A 162 6.30 16.21 1.75
CA THR A 162 5.91 17.17 2.80
C THR A 162 4.40 17.32 2.88
N PRO A 163 3.81 17.78 4.01
CA PRO A 163 2.37 18.01 4.10
C PRO A 163 1.82 18.90 2.98
N HIS A 164 2.54 19.96 2.60
CA HIS A 164 2.14 20.84 1.49
C HIS A 164 2.10 20.12 0.14
N GLN A 165 3.07 19.25 -0.14
CA GLN A 165 3.07 18.44 -1.36
C GLN A 165 1.91 17.44 -1.38
N VAL A 166 1.60 16.82 -0.23
CA VAL A 166 0.42 15.94 -0.11
C VAL A 166 -0.86 16.71 -0.43
N MET A 167 -1.07 17.86 0.21
CA MET A 167 -2.28 18.68 -0.01
C MET A 167 -2.39 19.13 -1.47
N ALA A 168 -1.27 19.52 -2.10
CA ALA A 168 -1.24 19.89 -3.52
C ALA A 168 -1.60 18.69 -4.44
N GLN A 169 -1.02 17.52 -4.18
CA GLN A 169 -1.34 16.30 -4.93
C GLN A 169 -2.81 15.93 -4.78
N LYS A 170 -3.37 15.94 -3.56
CA LYS A 170 -4.79 15.66 -3.33
C LYS A 170 -5.70 16.64 -4.06
N LYS A 171 -5.29 17.91 -4.20
CA LYS A 171 -6.04 18.88 -5.00
C LYS A 171 -6.01 18.56 -6.50
N GLN A 172 -4.88 18.11 -7.02
CA GLN A 172 -4.79 17.63 -8.40
C GLN A 172 -5.62 16.36 -8.62
N ASP A 173 -5.52 15.39 -7.71
CA ASP A 173 -6.27 14.14 -7.72
C ASP A 173 -7.78 14.39 -7.73
N PHE A 174 -8.26 15.39 -6.98
CA PHE A 174 -9.68 15.79 -7.03
C PHE A 174 -10.12 16.20 -8.44
N GLY A 175 -9.30 16.99 -9.14
CA GLY A 175 -9.57 17.36 -10.52
C GLY A 175 -9.60 16.13 -11.42
N THR A 176 -8.56 15.29 -11.37
CA THR A 176 -8.46 14.10 -12.21
C THR A 176 -9.60 13.10 -11.96
N LEU A 177 -9.98 12.86 -10.70
CA LEU A 177 -11.07 11.96 -10.36
C LEU A 177 -12.44 12.53 -10.78
N SER A 178 -12.68 13.82 -10.55
CA SER A 178 -13.92 14.48 -10.96
C SER A 178 -14.14 14.40 -12.47
N HIS A 179 -13.07 14.60 -13.23
CA HIS A 179 -13.06 14.45 -14.68
C HIS A 179 -13.26 13.00 -15.14
N GLY A 180 -12.61 12.04 -14.48
CA GLY A 180 -12.82 10.61 -14.77
C GLY A 180 -14.26 10.15 -14.53
N LEU A 181 -14.88 10.59 -13.43
CA LEU A 181 -16.30 10.32 -13.13
C LEU A 181 -17.28 10.95 -14.14
N ALA A 182 -16.86 11.97 -14.87
CA ALA A 182 -17.68 12.63 -15.88
C ALA A 182 -17.56 11.97 -17.26
N ASP A 183 -16.36 11.50 -17.61
CA ASP A 183 -16.11 10.86 -18.91
C ASP A 183 -16.57 9.42 -18.97
N PHE A 184 -16.36 8.66 -17.90
CA PHE A 184 -16.70 7.25 -17.86
C PHE A 184 -18.06 7.09 -17.19
N SER A 185 -19.03 6.57 -17.96
CA SER A 185 -20.35 6.26 -17.43
C SER A 185 -20.25 5.17 -16.37
N ARG A 186 -21.19 5.15 -15.42
CA ARG A 186 -21.29 4.08 -14.42
C ARG A 186 -21.36 2.71 -15.12
N GLU A 187 -22.10 2.62 -16.21
CA GLU A 187 -22.33 1.41 -16.99
C GLU A 187 -21.01 0.89 -17.60
N THR A 188 -20.19 1.79 -18.16
CA THR A 188 -18.86 1.45 -18.68
C THR A 188 -17.96 0.91 -17.57
N VAL A 189 -17.95 1.56 -16.40
CA VAL A 189 -17.14 1.12 -15.26
C VAL A 189 -17.62 -0.24 -14.75
N ALA A 190 -18.94 -0.48 -14.67
CA ALA A 190 -19.50 -1.77 -14.28
C ALA A 190 -19.13 -2.88 -15.27
N ALA A 191 -19.17 -2.61 -16.58
CA ALA A 191 -18.72 -3.56 -17.60
C ALA A 191 -17.23 -3.92 -17.44
N ALA A 192 -16.38 -2.93 -17.15
CA ALA A 192 -14.96 -3.16 -16.87
C ALA A 192 -14.74 -4.03 -15.63
N VAL A 193 -15.45 -3.76 -14.53
CA VAL A 193 -15.38 -4.56 -13.30
C VAL A 193 -15.82 -6.00 -13.59
N ASN A 194 -16.92 -6.21 -14.31
CA ASN A 194 -17.38 -7.56 -14.67
C ASN A 194 -16.35 -8.35 -15.48
N LEU A 195 -15.69 -7.71 -16.46
CA LEU A 195 -14.63 -8.36 -17.25
C LEU A 195 -13.41 -8.74 -16.40
N LEU A 196 -13.04 -7.89 -15.43
CA LEU A 196 -11.92 -8.13 -14.53
C LEU A 196 -12.24 -9.22 -13.50
N GLU A 197 -13.47 -9.25 -12.97
CA GLU A 197 -13.94 -10.26 -12.02
C GLU A 197 -14.13 -11.63 -12.66
N ALA A 198 -14.50 -11.69 -13.94
CA ALA A 198 -14.58 -12.94 -14.69
C ALA A 198 -13.20 -13.53 -15.04
N GLU A 199 -12.11 -12.95 -14.53
CA GLU A 199 -10.71 -13.32 -14.83
C GLU A 199 -10.40 -13.40 -16.33
N ALA A 200 -11.18 -12.67 -17.15
CA ALA A 200 -11.07 -12.69 -18.60
C ALA A 200 -9.92 -11.80 -19.13
N MET A 201 -9.29 -11.03 -18.25
CA MET A 201 -8.26 -10.05 -18.59
C MET A 201 -6.89 -10.51 -18.07
N TYR A 202 -5.89 -10.56 -18.96
CA TYR A 202 -4.52 -10.93 -18.59
C TYR A 202 -3.95 -10.00 -17.52
N ARG A 203 -3.61 -10.54 -16.35
CA ARG A 203 -3.14 -9.77 -15.17
C ARG A 203 -4.16 -8.74 -14.65
N GLY A 204 -5.45 -9.05 -14.75
CA GLY A 204 -6.55 -8.18 -14.30
C GLY A 204 -6.49 -7.82 -12.81
N GLU A 205 -5.90 -8.67 -11.97
CA GLU A 205 -5.70 -8.45 -10.54
C GLU A 205 -4.91 -7.17 -10.22
N LYS A 206 -4.10 -6.69 -11.16
CA LYS A 206 -3.31 -5.46 -11.03
C LYS A 206 -4.14 -4.20 -11.04
N VAL A 207 -5.35 -4.25 -11.61
CA VAL A 207 -6.14 -3.05 -11.93
C VAL A 207 -7.60 -3.13 -11.47
N ILE A 208 -8.05 -4.28 -10.96
CA ILE A 208 -9.41 -4.45 -10.44
C ILE A 208 -9.72 -3.52 -9.25
N GLY A 209 -8.74 -3.27 -8.37
CA GLY A 209 -8.89 -2.38 -7.22
C GLY A 209 -9.33 -0.96 -7.62
N PRO A 210 -8.59 -0.26 -8.49
CA PRO A 210 -9.00 1.06 -8.97
C PRO A 210 -10.35 1.07 -9.71
N ALA A 211 -10.69 0.01 -10.46
CA ALA A 211 -11.97 -0.08 -11.16
C ALA A 211 -13.15 -0.19 -10.17
N ARG A 212 -13.04 -1.06 -9.14
CA ARG A 212 -14.03 -1.18 -8.06
C ARG A 212 -14.18 0.12 -7.28
N PHE A 213 -13.07 0.76 -6.93
CA PHE A 213 -13.09 2.07 -6.25
C PHE A 213 -13.89 3.12 -7.05
N LEU A 214 -13.69 3.15 -8.38
CA LEU A 214 -14.42 4.09 -9.24
C LEU A 214 -15.91 3.75 -9.31
N LEU A 215 -16.28 2.47 -9.42
CA LEU A 215 -17.67 2.01 -9.43
C LEU A 215 -18.39 2.33 -8.11
N ASP A 216 -17.77 2.01 -6.98
CA ASP A 216 -18.30 2.31 -5.64
C ASP A 216 -18.52 3.81 -5.47
N LEU A 217 -17.62 4.64 -6.03
CA LEU A 217 -17.77 6.08 -5.98
C LEU A 217 -18.93 6.57 -6.85
N HIS A 218 -19.12 6.03 -8.06
CA HIS A 218 -20.30 6.34 -8.88
C HIS A 218 -21.60 6.05 -8.12
N ASP A 219 -21.70 4.89 -7.48
CA ASP A 219 -22.88 4.48 -6.72
C ASP A 219 -23.14 5.42 -5.54
N LYS A 220 -22.08 5.76 -4.81
CA LYS A 220 -22.17 6.60 -3.62
C LYS A 220 -22.60 8.03 -3.91
N ILE A 221 -22.18 8.58 -5.05
CA ILE A 221 -22.49 9.97 -5.42
C ILE A 221 -23.78 10.10 -6.23
N ALA A 222 -24.36 9.02 -6.74
CA ALA A 222 -25.54 9.04 -7.62
C ALA A 222 -26.78 9.70 -6.97
N THR A 223 -26.92 9.61 -5.65
CA THR A 223 -28.06 10.14 -4.90
C THR A 223 -27.86 11.58 -4.40
N TYR A 224 -26.69 12.19 -4.67
CA TYR A 224 -26.33 13.52 -4.19
C TYR A 224 -26.02 14.48 -5.33
N ASN A 225 -26.38 15.75 -5.12
CA ASN A 225 -26.17 16.84 -6.09
C ASN A 225 -25.34 17.97 -5.47
N GLY A 226 -24.83 18.87 -6.32
CA GLY A 226 -24.13 20.10 -5.92
C GLY A 226 -22.97 19.84 -4.96
N GLU A 227 -22.89 20.64 -3.89
CA GLU A 227 -21.80 20.58 -2.91
C GLU A 227 -21.71 19.24 -2.17
N ARG A 228 -22.83 18.60 -1.82
CA ARG A 228 -22.78 17.29 -1.15
C ARG A 228 -22.09 16.24 -2.03
N ARG A 229 -22.41 16.22 -3.33
CA ARG A 229 -21.75 15.37 -4.32
C ARG A 229 -20.25 15.66 -4.40
N ARG A 230 -19.89 16.94 -4.49
CA ARG A 230 -18.51 17.43 -4.54
C ARG A 230 -17.70 17.01 -3.31
N ASN A 231 -18.31 17.11 -2.13
CA ASN A 231 -17.70 16.75 -0.85
C ASN A 231 -17.41 15.25 -0.75
N LEU A 232 -18.31 14.39 -1.27
CA LEU A 232 -18.08 12.95 -1.33
C LEU A 232 -16.89 12.59 -2.23
N ILE A 233 -16.67 13.33 -3.32
CA ILE A 233 -15.47 13.15 -4.17
C ILE A 233 -14.20 13.56 -3.41
N TRP A 234 -14.21 14.70 -2.70
CA TRP A 234 -13.09 15.08 -1.82
C TRP A 234 -12.80 14.03 -0.75
N ARG A 235 -13.84 13.48 -0.14
CA ARG A 235 -13.71 12.39 0.83
C ARG A 235 -13.06 11.16 0.22
N ALA A 236 -13.48 10.77 -0.99
CA ALA A 236 -12.89 9.65 -1.70
C ALA A 236 -11.40 9.90 -2.02
N VAL A 237 -11.04 11.10 -2.47
CA VAL A 237 -9.65 11.50 -2.75
C VAL A 237 -8.79 11.42 -1.50
N ALA A 238 -9.29 11.87 -0.35
CA ALA A 238 -8.55 11.85 0.90
C ALA A 238 -8.16 10.42 1.33
N THR A 239 -9.04 9.44 1.09
CA THR A 239 -8.84 8.03 1.48
C THR A 239 -8.38 7.12 0.35
N ALA A 240 -8.27 7.63 -0.89
CA ALA A 240 -7.90 6.82 -2.05
C ALA A 240 -6.48 6.25 -1.89
N PRO A 241 -6.28 4.95 -2.17
CA PRO A 241 -4.95 4.38 -2.35
C PRO A 241 -4.18 5.10 -3.45
N VAL A 242 -2.85 5.03 -3.40
CA VAL A 242 -1.97 5.68 -4.39
C VAL A 242 -2.33 5.23 -5.81
N GLY A 243 -2.59 6.19 -6.69
CA GLY A 243 -2.93 5.96 -8.09
C GLY A 243 -4.42 5.68 -8.38
N PHE A 244 -5.27 5.53 -7.36
CA PHE A 244 -6.70 5.22 -7.57
C PHE A 244 -7.52 6.45 -7.98
N ALA A 245 -7.10 7.65 -7.55
CA ALA A 245 -7.78 8.91 -7.86
C ALA A 245 -7.41 9.47 -9.25
N THR A 246 -6.65 8.73 -10.05
CA THR A 246 -6.20 9.17 -11.39
C THR A 246 -6.61 8.16 -12.48
N PRO A 247 -7.92 7.93 -12.67
CA PRO A 247 -8.41 6.83 -13.51
C PRO A 247 -7.91 6.92 -14.97
N ARG A 248 -7.94 8.10 -15.61
CA ARG A 248 -7.52 8.27 -17.01
C ARG A 248 -6.04 7.94 -17.25
N SER A 249 -5.16 8.30 -16.34
CA SER A 249 -3.71 8.06 -16.50
C SER A 249 -3.28 6.66 -16.06
N SER A 250 -4.23 5.78 -15.78
CA SER A 250 -3.99 4.42 -15.33
C SER A 250 -4.33 3.40 -16.42
N MET A 251 -3.93 2.15 -16.22
CA MET A 251 -4.35 1.06 -17.11
C MET A 251 -5.86 0.79 -17.06
N VAL A 252 -6.54 1.11 -15.96
CA VAL A 252 -8.01 1.09 -15.92
C VAL A 252 -8.58 2.12 -16.89
N GLY A 253 -7.97 3.30 -17.00
CA GLY A 253 -8.36 4.33 -17.96
C GLY A 253 -8.38 3.82 -19.39
N THR A 254 -7.31 3.14 -19.83
CA THR A 254 -7.30 2.52 -21.17
C THR A 254 -8.41 1.48 -21.35
N LEU A 255 -8.64 0.62 -20.35
CA LEU A 255 -9.73 -0.36 -20.42
C LEU A 255 -11.09 0.33 -20.57
N LEU A 256 -11.33 1.38 -19.79
CA LEU A 256 -12.56 2.16 -19.85
C LEU A 256 -12.73 2.90 -21.18
N GLU A 257 -11.65 3.46 -21.74
CA GLU A 257 -11.63 4.08 -23.07
C GLU A 257 -12.00 3.07 -24.16
N ASP A 258 -11.31 1.92 -24.20
CA ASP A 258 -11.57 0.88 -25.21
C ASP A 258 -13.03 0.36 -25.13
N LEU A 259 -13.60 0.25 -23.92
CA LEU A 259 -15.00 -0.13 -23.71
C LEU A 259 -15.99 0.98 -24.08
N ALA A 260 -15.69 2.24 -23.76
CA ALA A 260 -16.52 3.39 -24.12
C ALA A 260 -16.57 3.61 -25.64
N GLU A 261 -15.50 3.27 -26.36
CA GLU A 261 -15.45 3.26 -27.82
C GLU A 261 -16.24 2.10 -28.46
N GLY A 262 -16.82 1.20 -27.66
CA GLY A 262 -17.63 0.09 -28.15
C GLY A 262 -16.83 -1.02 -28.83
N MET A 263 -15.54 -1.16 -28.50
CA MET A 263 -14.71 -2.24 -29.05
C MET A 263 -15.22 -3.62 -28.61
N SER A 264 -15.06 -4.63 -29.48
CA SER A 264 -15.31 -6.03 -29.15
C SER A 264 -14.39 -6.53 -28.03
N VAL A 265 -14.88 -7.42 -27.18
CA VAL A 265 -14.14 -7.98 -26.03
C VAL A 265 -12.77 -8.55 -26.45
N GLU A 266 -12.67 -9.23 -27.59
CA GLU A 266 -11.42 -9.82 -28.07
C GLU A 266 -10.35 -8.76 -28.37
N VAL A 267 -10.76 -7.62 -28.92
CA VAL A 267 -9.87 -6.49 -29.21
C VAL A 267 -9.42 -5.83 -27.92
N VAL A 268 -10.33 -5.62 -26.97
CA VAL A 268 -10.03 -5.07 -25.64
C VAL A 268 -9.04 -5.96 -24.90
N GLN A 269 -9.28 -7.27 -24.85
CA GLN A 269 -8.39 -8.25 -24.22
C GLN A 269 -6.98 -8.21 -24.81
N ARG A 270 -6.86 -8.17 -26.14
CA ARG A 270 -5.57 -8.11 -26.83
C ARG A 270 -4.81 -6.82 -26.50
N ARG A 271 -5.44 -5.66 -26.67
CA ARG A 271 -4.81 -4.35 -26.39
C ARG A 271 -4.40 -4.22 -24.93
N PHE A 272 -5.25 -4.71 -24.03
CA PHE A 272 -4.95 -4.77 -22.61
C PHE A 272 -3.73 -5.65 -22.33
N ALA A 273 -3.68 -6.86 -22.89
CA ALA A 273 -2.56 -7.78 -22.74
C ALA A 273 -1.23 -7.19 -23.28
N ASP A 274 -1.27 -6.50 -24.43
CA ASP A 274 -0.11 -5.84 -25.01
C ASP A 274 0.46 -4.79 -24.05
N LYS A 275 -0.40 -3.94 -23.48
CA LYS A 275 0.02 -2.90 -22.51
C LYS A 275 0.43 -3.47 -21.14
N MET A 276 -0.17 -4.59 -20.73
CA MET A 276 0.12 -5.30 -19.48
C MET A 276 1.32 -6.25 -19.59
N HIS A 277 1.98 -6.30 -20.76
CA HIS A 277 3.14 -7.13 -20.98
C HIS A 277 4.22 -6.84 -19.91
N PRO A 278 4.78 -7.84 -19.22
CA PRO A 278 5.64 -7.65 -18.05
C PRO A 278 6.96 -6.90 -18.34
N LEU A 279 7.38 -6.83 -19.60
CA LEU A 279 8.53 -6.02 -20.02
C LEU A 279 8.20 -4.54 -20.29
N GLN A 280 6.91 -4.17 -20.30
CA GLN A 280 6.43 -2.82 -20.62
C GLN A 280 5.71 -2.18 -19.43
N TYR A 281 4.76 -2.90 -18.81
CA TYR A 281 3.91 -2.36 -17.76
C TYR A 281 4.74 -1.87 -16.57
N GLN A 282 4.54 -0.59 -16.21
CA GLN A 282 5.30 0.12 -15.17
C GLN A 282 6.83 0.12 -15.31
N ARG A 283 7.37 -0.35 -16.44
CA ARG A 283 8.81 -0.38 -16.71
C ARG A 283 9.22 0.81 -17.57
N PRO A 284 10.11 1.67 -17.08
CA PRO A 284 10.66 2.77 -17.87
C PRO A 284 11.35 2.26 -19.14
N GLN A 285 10.92 2.77 -20.28
CA GLN A 285 11.50 2.42 -21.58
C GLN A 285 12.65 3.37 -21.96
N ALA A 286 12.58 4.63 -21.53
CA ALA A 286 13.63 5.60 -21.72
C ALA A 286 14.67 5.54 -20.59
N ALA A 287 15.92 5.90 -20.91
CA ALA A 287 16.96 6.10 -19.91
C ALA A 287 16.59 7.23 -18.94
N PRO A 288 17.04 7.18 -17.67
CA PRO A 288 16.78 8.24 -16.71
C PRO A 288 17.41 9.56 -17.17
N THR A 289 16.68 10.67 -16.96
CA THR A 289 17.22 12.01 -17.19
C THR A 289 18.18 12.41 -16.07
N ALA A 290 19.06 13.40 -16.31
CA ALA A 290 19.96 13.91 -15.28
C ALA A 290 19.21 14.36 -14.01
N GLY A 291 18.06 15.03 -14.18
CA GLY A 291 17.19 15.41 -13.06
C GLY A 291 16.63 14.21 -12.28
N ASN A 292 16.27 13.12 -12.97
CA ASN A 292 15.80 11.89 -12.31
C ASN A 292 16.89 11.19 -11.50
N ILE A 293 18.15 11.25 -11.96
CA ILE A 293 19.31 10.73 -11.23
C ILE A 293 19.55 11.57 -9.97
N VAL A 294 19.59 12.90 -10.08
CA VAL A 294 19.75 13.79 -8.92
C VAL A 294 18.63 13.58 -7.90
N GLN A 295 17.39 13.43 -8.36
CA GLN A 295 16.27 13.12 -7.48
C GLN A 295 16.44 11.75 -6.79
N ALA A 296 16.90 10.73 -7.52
CA ALA A 296 17.16 9.41 -6.96
C ALA A 296 18.21 9.44 -5.86
N GLU A 297 19.34 10.11 -6.08
CA GLU A 297 20.39 10.28 -5.06
C GLU A 297 19.84 10.96 -3.80
N SER A 298 19.06 12.03 -3.97
CA SER A 298 18.45 12.73 -2.84
C SER A 298 17.47 11.86 -2.05
N ILE A 299 16.60 11.11 -2.75
CA ILE A 299 15.61 10.22 -2.12
C ILE A 299 16.32 9.06 -1.40
N VAL A 300 17.27 8.40 -2.06
CA VAL A 300 18.03 7.27 -1.50
C VAL A 300 18.81 7.72 -0.26
N ALA A 301 19.49 8.86 -0.30
CA ALA A 301 20.21 9.40 0.84
C ALA A 301 19.27 9.77 1.99
N LYS A 302 18.18 10.49 1.70
CA LYS A 302 17.22 10.93 2.73
C LYS A 302 16.52 9.77 3.41
N LEU A 303 16.23 8.69 2.69
CA LEU A 303 15.59 7.49 3.23
C LEU A 303 16.58 6.44 3.75
N GLY A 304 17.88 6.60 3.49
CA GLY A 304 18.92 5.63 3.89
C GLY A 304 18.88 4.31 3.10
N LEU A 305 18.38 4.31 1.86
CA LEU A 305 18.06 3.09 1.12
C LEU A 305 19.25 2.42 0.42
N ALA A 306 20.44 3.04 0.42
CA ALA A 306 21.59 2.52 -0.31
C ALA A 306 21.92 1.05 0.00
N PRO A 307 21.91 0.58 1.27
CA PRO A 307 22.16 -0.83 1.59
C PRO A 307 21.11 -1.79 1.03
N ALA A 308 19.86 -1.32 0.84
CA ALA A 308 18.76 -2.14 0.34
C ALA A 308 18.84 -2.43 -1.16
N LEU A 309 19.61 -1.63 -1.91
CA LEU A 309 19.72 -1.75 -3.37
C LEU A 309 20.64 -2.89 -3.81
N ARG A 310 21.56 -3.34 -2.95
CA ARG A 310 22.41 -4.51 -3.23
C ARG A 310 21.63 -5.80 -2.97
N ARG A 311 21.67 -6.71 -3.94
CA ARG A 311 20.84 -7.92 -3.97
C ARG A 311 21.69 -9.15 -4.19
N ARG A 312 21.31 -10.26 -3.55
CA ARG A 312 21.95 -11.57 -3.70
C ARG A 312 20.93 -12.67 -3.83
N PHE A 313 21.35 -13.84 -4.30
CA PHE A 313 20.50 -15.03 -4.23
C PHE A 313 20.17 -15.38 -2.77
N ALA A 314 18.92 -15.75 -2.54
CA ALA A 314 18.45 -16.19 -1.24
C ALA A 314 18.83 -17.64 -0.97
N ARG A 315 18.98 -17.96 0.31
CA ARG A 315 19.23 -19.32 0.80
C ARG A 315 17.93 -19.94 1.33
N LEU A 316 17.87 -21.26 1.37
CA LEU A 316 16.69 -22.03 1.79
C LEU A 316 16.24 -21.70 3.22
N GLU A 317 17.16 -21.35 4.11
CA GLU A 317 16.87 -20.93 5.48
C GLU A 317 16.25 -19.53 5.58
N GLU A 318 16.35 -18.70 4.53
CA GLU A 318 15.85 -17.32 4.49
C GLU A 318 14.43 -17.21 3.95
N ILE A 319 13.85 -18.32 3.48
CA ILE A 319 12.49 -18.35 2.93
C ILE A 319 11.47 -18.83 3.95
N LYS A 320 10.23 -18.32 3.86
CA LYS A 320 9.09 -18.88 4.58
C LYS A 320 8.54 -20.08 3.83
N ALA A 321 9.11 -21.25 4.08
CA ALA A 321 8.69 -22.50 3.47
C ALA A 321 7.35 -22.99 4.05
N ILE A 322 6.42 -23.37 3.17
CA ILE A 322 5.15 -24.06 3.51
C ILE A 322 5.32 -25.59 3.52
N TRP A 323 6.40 -26.09 2.90
CA TRP A 323 6.78 -27.50 2.94
C TRP A 323 8.31 -27.63 2.86
N LYS A 324 8.85 -28.61 3.57
CA LYS A 324 10.24 -29.10 3.50
C LYS A 324 10.22 -30.63 3.50
N PRO A 325 11.19 -31.30 2.85
CA PRO A 325 11.26 -32.76 2.87
C PRO A 325 11.37 -33.26 4.30
N GLN A 326 10.68 -34.38 4.60
CA GLN A 326 10.87 -35.05 5.88
C GLN A 326 12.24 -35.74 5.87
N PRO A 327 13.06 -35.59 6.93
CA PRO A 327 14.31 -36.32 7.01
C PRO A 327 14.03 -37.82 6.90
N ALA A 328 14.86 -38.53 6.12
CA ALA A 328 14.78 -39.97 6.07
C ALA A 328 14.91 -40.49 7.50
N ARG A 329 13.95 -41.29 7.95
CA ARG A 329 14.03 -41.95 9.25
C ARG A 329 15.28 -42.82 9.19
N ASP A 330 16.24 -42.60 10.07
CA ASP A 330 17.32 -43.57 10.27
C ASP A 330 16.66 -44.91 10.55
N GLU A 331 16.72 -45.84 9.60
CA GLU A 331 16.34 -47.21 9.90
C GLU A 331 17.26 -47.66 11.03
N PRO A 332 16.72 -48.10 12.19
CA PRO A 332 17.55 -48.67 13.23
C PRO A 332 18.41 -49.74 12.56
N ALA A 333 19.74 -49.60 12.65
CA ALA A 333 20.65 -50.63 12.17
C ALA A 333 20.13 -51.95 12.74
N ALA A 334 19.62 -52.82 11.87
CA ALA A 334 18.94 -54.03 12.27
C ALA A 334 19.96 -54.93 12.99
N GLY A 335 19.99 -54.84 14.33
CA GLY A 335 21.01 -55.43 15.20
C GLY A 335 20.94 -56.95 15.34
N GLY A 336 20.38 -57.65 14.36
CA GLY A 336 20.28 -59.10 14.32
C GLY A 336 21.01 -59.69 13.12
N VAL A 337 21.39 -60.97 13.22
CA VAL A 337 22.14 -61.74 12.19
C VAL A 337 21.49 -61.68 10.80
N PHE A 338 20.19 -61.40 10.70
CA PHE A 338 19.43 -61.28 9.45
C PHE A 338 19.09 -59.84 9.04
N GLY A 339 19.67 -58.83 9.70
CA GLY A 339 19.43 -57.40 9.40
C GLY A 339 19.86 -56.95 8.00
N HIS A 340 20.57 -57.81 7.27
CA HIS A 340 20.94 -57.64 5.87
C HIS A 340 19.88 -58.14 4.88
N LEU A 341 18.83 -58.83 5.35
CA LEU A 341 17.72 -59.28 4.53
C LEU A 341 16.68 -58.16 4.42
N LYS A 342 16.65 -57.49 3.27
CA LYS A 342 15.57 -56.54 2.94
C LYS A 342 14.25 -57.31 2.82
N ALA A 343 13.35 -57.12 3.79
CA ALA A 343 11.94 -57.46 3.61
C ALA A 343 11.43 -56.72 2.36
N GLY A 344 10.66 -57.40 1.50
CA GLY A 344 10.26 -56.90 0.19
C GLY A 344 9.65 -55.50 0.27
N GLN A 345 10.46 -54.48 0.00
CA GLN A 345 9.95 -53.15 -0.30
C GLN A 345 9.27 -53.28 -1.66
N ASN A 346 7.98 -52.93 -1.73
CA ASN A 346 7.32 -52.70 -3.01
C ASN A 346 8.24 -51.79 -3.82
N ALA A 347 8.70 -52.27 -4.98
CA ALA A 347 9.58 -51.49 -5.83
C ALA A 347 8.94 -50.11 -6.04
N PRO A 348 9.70 -49.00 -5.89
CA PRO A 348 9.17 -47.69 -6.19
C PRO A 348 8.60 -47.74 -7.60
N SER A 349 7.29 -47.44 -7.73
CA SER A 349 6.64 -47.38 -9.02
C SER A 349 7.40 -46.39 -9.90
N ASP A 350 7.82 -46.82 -11.09
CA ASP A 350 8.48 -45.96 -12.07
C ASP A 350 7.64 -44.68 -12.27
N PRO A 351 8.14 -43.49 -11.91
CA PRO A 351 7.43 -42.24 -12.07
C PRO A 351 6.96 -42.01 -13.51
N ASN A 352 7.65 -42.61 -14.49
CA ASN A 352 7.31 -42.52 -15.91
C ASN A 352 6.16 -43.45 -16.34
N LYS A 353 5.70 -44.36 -15.46
CA LYS A 353 4.58 -45.29 -15.72
C LYS A 353 3.33 -45.02 -14.87
N ALA A 354 3.40 -44.11 -13.90
CA ALA A 354 2.27 -43.74 -13.06
C ALA A 354 1.27 -42.84 -13.80
N SER A 355 -0.03 -43.09 -13.64
CA SER A 355 -1.07 -42.19 -14.14
C SER A 355 -0.94 -40.80 -13.51
N VAL A 356 -0.87 -39.76 -14.33
CA VAL A 356 -0.75 -38.37 -13.86
C VAL A 356 -2.14 -37.82 -13.54
N THR A 357 -2.35 -37.41 -12.30
CA THR A 357 -3.62 -36.83 -11.82
C THR A 357 -3.57 -35.30 -11.92
N SER A 358 -4.56 -34.65 -12.52
CA SER A 358 -4.65 -33.18 -12.50
C SER A 358 -5.24 -32.69 -11.17
N ILE A 359 -4.72 -31.58 -10.66
CA ILE A 359 -5.07 -31.02 -9.35
C ILE A 359 -4.84 -29.50 -9.34
N THR A 360 -5.63 -28.74 -8.58
CA THR A 360 -5.38 -27.31 -8.35
C THR A 360 -4.29 -27.11 -7.32
N TRP A 361 -3.65 -25.94 -7.31
CA TRP A 361 -2.65 -25.61 -6.29
C TRP A 361 -3.23 -25.68 -4.88
N VAL A 362 -4.37 -25.03 -4.62
CA VAL A 362 -4.96 -25.02 -3.26
C VAL A 362 -5.27 -26.43 -2.79
N LYS A 363 -5.79 -27.29 -3.67
CA LYS A 363 -6.06 -28.69 -3.31
C LYS A 363 -4.76 -29.47 -3.08
N PHE A 364 -3.73 -29.25 -3.89
CA PHE A 364 -2.41 -29.85 -3.71
C PHE A 364 -1.80 -29.43 -2.37
N GLU A 365 -1.82 -28.15 -2.06
CA GLU A 365 -1.35 -27.57 -0.80
C GLU A 365 -2.13 -28.12 0.41
N ALA A 366 -3.46 -28.19 0.33
CA ALA A 366 -4.27 -28.62 1.46
C ALA A 366 -4.27 -30.14 1.70
N THR A 367 -4.12 -30.95 0.64
CA THR A 367 -4.39 -32.41 0.73
C THR A 367 -3.18 -33.29 0.44
N VAL A 368 -2.20 -32.79 -0.33
CA VAL A 368 -1.02 -33.55 -0.76
C VAL A 368 0.21 -33.13 0.04
N LEU A 369 0.52 -31.83 0.13
CA LEU A 369 1.72 -31.33 0.84
C LEU A 369 1.83 -31.81 2.30
N PRO A 370 0.76 -31.84 3.12
CA PRO A 370 0.88 -32.26 4.53
C PRO A 370 1.28 -33.74 4.70
N LYS A 371 1.10 -34.55 3.66
CA LYS A 371 1.40 -35.99 3.63
C LYS A 371 2.70 -36.32 2.88
N ALA A 372 3.29 -35.32 2.22
CA ALA A 372 4.44 -35.50 1.36
C ALA A 372 5.74 -35.66 2.18
N LYS A 373 6.44 -36.77 1.94
CA LYS A 373 7.77 -37.05 2.49
C LYS A 373 8.89 -36.51 1.61
N SER A 374 8.79 -36.75 0.31
CA SER A 374 9.66 -36.18 -0.72
C SER A 374 8.85 -35.82 -1.96
N ILE A 375 9.37 -34.87 -2.72
CA ILE A 375 8.75 -34.37 -3.94
C ILE A 375 9.84 -34.27 -5.00
N LYS A 376 9.58 -34.80 -6.20
CA LYS A 376 10.41 -34.62 -7.38
C LYS A 376 9.62 -33.91 -8.47
N VAL A 377 10.30 -33.10 -9.26
CA VAL A 377 9.71 -32.43 -10.42
C VAL A 377 10.45 -32.85 -11.68
N LEU A 378 9.71 -33.25 -12.71
CA LEU A 378 10.28 -33.51 -14.03
C LEU A 378 10.53 -32.18 -14.74
N VAL A 379 11.79 -31.78 -14.87
CA VAL A 379 12.19 -30.57 -15.58
C VAL A 379 12.52 -30.88 -17.03
N LYS A 380 12.08 -30.03 -17.96
CA LYS A 380 12.30 -30.21 -19.41
C LYS A 380 12.14 -28.93 -20.22
N GLY A 381 12.92 -28.77 -21.28
CA GLY A 381 12.68 -27.73 -22.28
C GLY A 381 12.65 -26.32 -21.67
N LEU A 382 11.77 -25.44 -22.15
CA LEU A 382 11.59 -24.11 -21.54
C LEU A 382 10.50 -24.16 -20.46
N MET A 383 10.85 -23.77 -19.24
CA MET A 383 9.92 -23.70 -18.12
C MET A 383 10.07 -22.38 -17.36
N ASN A 384 9.09 -22.10 -16.49
CA ASN A 384 9.04 -20.88 -15.68
C ASN A 384 9.92 -20.97 -14.43
N PHE A 385 11.23 -21.20 -14.61
CA PHE A 385 12.17 -21.18 -13.49
C PHE A 385 12.25 -19.78 -12.86
N ALA A 386 12.36 -19.76 -11.54
CA ALA A 386 12.42 -18.57 -10.73
C ALA A 386 13.73 -18.49 -9.94
N GLY A 387 14.37 -17.32 -10.03
CA GLY A 387 15.46 -16.95 -9.15
C GLY A 387 14.92 -16.22 -7.94
N VAL A 388 15.30 -16.67 -6.74
CA VAL A 388 14.85 -16.06 -5.48
C VAL A 388 16.00 -15.25 -4.90
N VAL A 389 15.73 -13.99 -4.58
CA VAL A 389 16.75 -13.01 -4.21
C VAL A 389 16.35 -12.27 -2.94
N THR A 390 17.34 -11.80 -2.21
CA THR A 390 17.18 -11.03 -0.96
C THR A 390 18.17 -9.88 -0.90
N ALA A 391 18.06 -9.04 0.12
CA ALA A 391 19.02 -7.97 0.37
C ALA A 391 20.37 -8.56 0.78
N VAL A 392 21.46 -7.96 0.31
CA VAL A 392 22.81 -8.33 0.78
C VAL A 392 22.97 -7.99 2.25
N ASP A 393 22.56 -6.79 2.62
CA ASP A 393 22.59 -6.30 4.00
C ASP A 393 21.28 -6.68 4.72
N PRO A 394 21.34 -7.50 5.80
CA PRO A 394 20.15 -7.90 6.56
C PRO A 394 19.47 -6.72 7.25
N ASP A 395 20.22 -5.68 7.62
CA ASP A 395 19.73 -4.50 8.34
C ASP A 395 19.24 -3.39 7.38
N ALA A 396 19.28 -3.66 6.07
CA ALA A 396 18.81 -2.72 5.06
C ALA A 396 17.33 -2.32 5.25
N PRO A 397 16.95 -1.05 5.04
CA PRO A 397 15.55 -0.63 5.15
C PRO A 397 14.65 -1.24 4.07
N PRO A 398 13.32 -1.31 4.30
CA PRO A 398 12.37 -1.93 3.39
C PRO A 398 12.14 -1.14 2.11
N ILE A 399 12.36 -1.77 0.95
CA ILE A 399 12.11 -1.20 -0.38
C ILE A 399 10.98 -1.89 -1.16
N LEU A 400 10.59 -3.10 -0.76
CA LEU A 400 9.53 -3.89 -1.40
C LEU A 400 8.17 -3.57 -0.79
N GLN A 401 7.09 -3.67 -1.57
CA GLN A 401 5.72 -3.35 -1.11
C GLN A 401 5.23 -4.21 0.06
N TRP A 402 5.80 -5.40 0.23
CA TRP A 402 5.48 -6.34 1.31
C TRP A 402 6.51 -6.34 2.46
N ASP A 403 7.61 -5.57 2.36
CA ASP A 403 8.63 -5.46 3.40
C ASP A 403 8.31 -4.30 4.35
N ARG A 404 8.47 -4.51 5.67
CA ARG A 404 8.18 -3.50 6.71
C ARG A 404 9.21 -3.59 7.84
N GLU A 405 9.55 -2.46 8.43
CA GLU A 405 10.56 -2.38 9.51
C GLU A 405 10.28 -3.35 10.68
N GLY A 406 9.01 -3.49 11.10
CA GLY A 406 8.62 -4.40 12.19
C GLY A 406 8.35 -5.86 11.77
N GLU A 407 8.34 -6.16 10.47
CA GLU A 407 8.05 -7.48 9.91
C GLU A 407 8.85 -7.63 8.61
N ARG A 408 10.18 -7.81 8.74
CA ARG A 408 11.11 -7.78 7.62
C ARG A 408 10.85 -8.93 6.65
N ASN A 409 10.72 -8.58 5.37
CA ASN A 409 10.59 -9.51 4.25
C ASN A 409 11.29 -8.94 2.99
N PRO A 410 12.62 -8.94 2.97
CA PRO A 410 13.40 -8.42 1.85
C PRO A 410 13.42 -9.37 0.65
N VAL A 411 12.76 -10.52 0.70
CA VAL A 411 12.81 -11.55 -0.35
C VAL A 411 11.93 -11.15 -1.53
N SER A 412 12.44 -11.35 -2.74
CA SER A 412 11.73 -11.17 -4.01
C SER A 412 12.13 -12.28 -5.00
N TRP A 413 11.52 -12.27 -6.19
CA TRP A 413 11.82 -13.25 -7.22
C TRP A 413 11.92 -12.59 -8.60
N TYR A 414 12.54 -13.29 -9.54
CA TYR A 414 12.46 -12.99 -10.96
C TYR A 414 12.24 -14.24 -11.78
N VAL A 415 11.67 -14.07 -12.97
CA VAL A 415 11.54 -15.11 -14.00
C VAL A 415 11.97 -14.53 -15.34
N TRP A 416 12.31 -15.41 -16.28
CA TRP A 416 12.61 -15.02 -17.65
C TRP A 416 11.34 -15.03 -18.50
N ASN A 417 11.07 -13.92 -19.21
CA ASN A 417 9.93 -13.86 -20.12
C ASN A 417 10.09 -14.92 -21.22
N GLY A 418 9.09 -15.78 -21.41
CA GLY A 418 9.16 -16.92 -22.32
C GLY A 418 9.79 -18.19 -21.71
N GLY A 419 10.18 -18.16 -20.44
CA GLY A 419 10.78 -19.29 -19.72
C GLY A 419 12.30 -19.38 -19.90
N SER A 420 12.89 -20.39 -19.27
CA SER A 420 14.31 -20.71 -19.39
C SER A 420 14.54 -22.22 -19.30
N SER A 421 15.70 -22.69 -19.78
CA SER A 421 16.04 -24.13 -19.78
C SER A 421 16.62 -24.58 -18.45
N PRO A 422 16.45 -25.87 -18.06
CA PRO A 422 17.08 -26.44 -16.86
C PRO A 422 18.60 -26.21 -16.81
N ILE A 423 19.27 -26.29 -17.97
CA ILE A 423 20.72 -26.08 -18.10
C ILE A 423 21.13 -24.67 -17.65
N SER A 424 20.29 -23.65 -17.91
CA SER A 424 20.54 -22.28 -17.44
C SER A 424 20.50 -22.15 -15.91
N TRP A 425 20.06 -23.20 -15.22
CA TRP A 425 19.98 -23.32 -13.77
C TRP A 425 20.90 -24.42 -13.22
N ARG A 426 21.90 -24.88 -13.99
CA ARG A 426 22.79 -26.02 -13.68
C ARG A 426 22.05 -27.35 -13.45
N LEU A 427 20.83 -27.47 -13.96
CA LEU A 427 20.04 -28.70 -13.88
C LEU A 427 20.14 -29.50 -15.20
N PRO A 428 20.13 -30.84 -15.14
CA PRO A 428 19.99 -31.66 -16.33
C PRO A 428 18.61 -31.47 -16.97
N ASP A 429 18.56 -31.59 -18.30
CA ASP A 429 17.30 -31.56 -19.05
C ASP A 429 16.63 -32.96 -19.04
N GLN A 430 15.30 -32.99 -19.13
CA GLN A 430 14.48 -34.22 -19.07
C GLN A 430 14.77 -35.10 -17.84
N ALA A 431 14.92 -34.47 -16.68
CA ALA A 431 15.34 -35.15 -15.46
C ALA A 431 14.39 -34.88 -14.28
N TRP A 432 14.31 -35.86 -13.38
CA TRP A 432 13.61 -35.70 -12.10
C TRP A 432 14.54 -35.04 -11.09
N ILE A 433 14.16 -33.86 -10.60
CA ILE A 433 14.92 -33.07 -9.61
C ILE A 433 14.17 -33.08 -8.28
N GLU A 434 14.87 -33.36 -7.19
CA GLU A 434 14.31 -33.30 -5.83
C GLU A 434 13.95 -31.85 -5.45
N ALA A 435 12.83 -31.69 -4.76
CA ALA A 435 12.45 -30.43 -4.15
C ALA A 435 13.02 -30.34 -2.73
N THR A 436 13.74 -29.26 -2.44
CA THR A 436 14.32 -28.99 -1.11
C THR A 436 13.41 -28.15 -0.21
N GLY A 437 12.37 -27.56 -0.81
CA GLY A 437 11.33 -26.83 -0.11
C GLY A 437 10.30 -26.28 -1.08
N ILE A 438 9.22 -25.73 -0.53
CA ILE A 438 8.20 -25.00 -1.28
C ILE A 438 7.87 -23.74 -0.50
N MET A 439 7.78 -22.61 -1.17
CA MET A 439 7.29 -21.35 -0.60
C MET A 439 6.16 -20.78 -1.44
N LEU A 440 5.24 -20.06 -0.81
CA LEU A 440 4.40 -19.09 -1.52
C LEU A 440 5.27 -17.91 -1.98
N LYS A 441 4.79 -17.12 -2.94
CA LYS A 441 5.43 -15.85 -3.32
C LYS A 441 5.69 -15.01 -2.05
N PRO A 442 6.85 -14.34 -1.95
CA PRO A 442 7.16 -13.44 -0.83
C PRO A 442 6.06 -12.42 -0.50
N SER A 443 5.33 -11.93 -1.50
CA SER A 443 4.20 -11.00 -1.32
C SER A 443 3.03 -11.57 -0.51
N MET A 444 2.96 -12.89 -0.33
CA MET A 444 1.89 -13.60 0.39
C MET A 444 2.27 -13.95 1.83
N TRP A 445 3.51 -13.73 2.26
CA TRP A 445 4.00 -14.23 3.56
C TRP A 445 3.38 -13.53 4.78
N SER A 446 2.91 -12.31 4.61
CA SER A 446 2.29 -11.47 5.65
C SER A 446 0.75 -11.46 5.60
N GLY A 447 0.15 -12.45 4.92
CA GLY A 447 -1.30 -12.59 4.73
C GLY A 447 -1.77 -12.20 3.32
N GLU A 448 -2.84 -12.84 2.84
CA GLU A 448 -3.27 -12.79 1.43
C GLU A 448 -3.73 -11.40 0.94
N ASP A 449 -4.22 -10.53 1.83
CA ASP A 449 -4.85 -9.28 1.42
C ASP A 449 -3.89 -8.10 1.20
N ARG A 450 -2.68 -8.15 1.77
CA ARG A 450 -1.81 -6.95 1.86
C ARG A 450 -1.17 -6.54 0.53
N ALA A 451 -0.87 -7.52 -0.31
CA ALA A 451 -0.28 -7.32 -1.64
C ALA A 451 -0.96 -8.26 -2.65
N SER A 452 -2.28 -8.42 -2.53
CA SER A 452 -3.09 -9.28 -3.39
C SER A 452 -2.97 -8.93 -4.88
N HIS A 453 -2.75 -7.65 -5.19
CA HIS A 453 -2.44 -7.18 -6.55
C HIS A 453 -1.10 -7.69 -7.09
N GLN A 454 -0.25 -8.36 -6.30
CA GLN A 454 0.96 -9.02 -6.78
C GLN A 454 0.70 -10.41 -7.40
N GLY A 455 -0.57 -10.85 -7.37
CA GLY A 455 -1.02 -12.14 -7.88
C GLY A 455 -0.55 -13.29 -7.01
N LYS A 456 -1.27 -14.41 -7.08
CA LYS A 456 -0.94 -15.61 -6.32
C LYS A 456 0.19 -16.39 -7.00
N GLY A 457 0.89 -17.24 -6.26
CA GLY A 457 2.00 -18.00 -6.80
C GLY A 457 2.82 -18.71 -5.73
N ALA A 458 3.53 -19.75 -6.16
CA ALA A 458 4.45 -20.51 -5.31
C ALA A 458 5.72 -20.87 -6.09
N VAL A 459 6.78 -21.19 -5.37
CA VAL A 459 8.04 -21.67 -5.95
C VAL A 459 8.36 -23.02 -5.33
N ILE A 460 8.47 -24.05 -6.18
CA ILE A 460 9.04 -25.34 -5.80
C ILE A 460 10.55 -25.21 -5.90
N ILE A 461 11.24 -25.18 -4.76
CA ILE A 461 12.69 -25.00 -4.67
C ILE A 461 13.36 -26.30 -5.08
N LEU A 462 14.27 -26.25 -6.05
CA LEU A 462 14.87 -27.44 -6.66
C LEU A 462 16.31 -27.62 -6.21
N ASP A 463 16.67 -28.85 -5.87
CA ASP A 463 18.03 -29.19 -5.47
C ASP A 463 19.04 -28.87 -6.59
N GLY A 464 20.15 -28.23 -6.22
CA GLY A 464 21.20 -27.82 -7.16
C GLY A 464 20.85 -26.68 -8.12
N ALA A 465 19.65 -26.10 -8.07
CA ALA A 465 19.25 -25.03 -9.00
C ALA A 465 20.02 -23.73 -8.76
N LYS A 466 20.89 -23.36 -9.71
CA LYS A 466 21.72 -22.14 -9.67
C LYS A 466 21.76 -21.46 -11.02
N GLU A 467 21.36 -20.20 -11.05
CA GLU A 467 21.41 -19.38 -12.26
C GLU A 467 22.83 -19.31 -12.82
N THR A 468 22.99 -19.60 -14.12
CA THR A 468 24.29 -19.50 -14.80
C THR A 468 24.45 -18.20 -15.57
N ARG A 469 23.36 -17.47 -15.83
CA ARG A 469 23.39 -16.22 -16.59
C ARG A 469 23.80 -15.06 -15.68
N THR A 470 24.59 -14.14 -16.24
CA THR A 470 25.11 -12.96 -15.53
C THR A 470 24.33 -11.68 -15.80
N ASN A 471 23.33 -11.72 -16.68
CA ASN A 471 22.58 -10.55 -17.15
C ASN A 471 21.20 -10.38 -16.48
N ALA A 472 20.94 -11.06 -15.34
CA ALA A 472 19.69 -10.91 -14.59
C ALA A 472 19.55 -9.51 -13.93
N GLY A 473 20.62 -8.72 -13.90
CA GLY A 473 20.66 -7.45 -13.17
C GLY A 473 20.68 -7.69 -11.67
N LEU A 474 20.05 -6.79 -10.91
CA LEU A 474 19.79 -6.93 -9.47
C LEU A 474 18.37 -7.44 -9.16
N ALA A 475 17.57 -7.74 -10.18
CA ALA A 475 16.17 -8.16 -10.03
C ALA A 475 15.30 -7.20 -9.18
N LEU A 476 15.62 -5.89 -9.20
CA LEU A 476 14.75 -4.84 -8.67
C LEU A 476 13.78 -4.41 -9.77
N PHE A 477 12.50 -4.73 -9.59
CA PHE A 477 11.42 -4.36 -10.50
C PHE A 477 10.59 -3.22 -9.90
N PRO A 478 10.41 -2.08 -10.60
CA PRO A 478 9.60 -0.97 -10.13
C PRO A 478 8.21 -1.37 -9.64
N GLU A 479 7.59 -2.35 -10.29
CA GLU A 479 6.27 -2.88 -9.93
C GLU A 479 6.21 -3.53 -8.52
N CYS A 480 7.35 -3.95 -7.96
CA CYS A 480 7.46 -4.52 -6.62
C CYS A 480 7.91 -3.51 -5.57
N LEU A 481 8.37 -2.32 -5.98
CA LEU A 481 8.91 -1.31 -5.09
C LEU A 481 7.81 -0.48 -4.44
N ARG A 482 8.09 0.07 -3.26
CA ARG A 482 7.19 0.99 -2.55
C ARG A 482 6.91 2.24 -3.37
N SER A 483 5.71 2.80 -3.19
CA SER A 483 5.23 3.96 -3.95
C SER A 483 6.10 5.21 -3.84
N GLU A 484 6.80 5.38 -2.72
CA GLU A 484 7.75 6.47 -2.50
C GLU A 484 8.91 6.49 -3.52
N LEU A 485 9.18 5.34 -4.17
CA LEU A 485 10.24 5.18 -5.16
C LEU A 485 9.73 5.32 -6.60
N HIS A 486 8.43 5.50 -6.81
CA HIS A 486 7.85 5.57 -8.16
C HIS A 486 8.39 6.74 -8.99
N SER A 487 8.71 7.88 -8.37
CA SER A 487 9.26 9.05 -9.07
C SER A 487 10.66 8.77 -9.65
N ILE A 488 11.39 7.81 -9.10
CA ILE A 488 12.78 7.48 -9.46
C ILE A 488 12.94 6.09 -10.08
N ARG A 489 11.82 5.49 -10.51
CA ARG A 489 11.80 4.17 -11.14
C ARG A 489 12.76 4.02 -12.32
N ALA A 490 12.97 5.09 -13.11
CA ALA A 490 13.86 5.03 -14.28
C ALA A 490 15.33 4.87 -13.86
N THR A 491 15.75 5.58 -12.81
CA THR A 491 17.09 5.42 -12.24
C THR A 491 17.27 4.05 -11.60
N ILE A 492 16.29 3.58 -10.80
CA ILE A 492 16.37 2.26 -10.15
C ILE A 492 16.42 1.13 -11.20
N GLU A 493 15.58 1.20 -12.23
CA GLU A 493 15.57 0.24 -13.34
C GLU A 493 16.92 0.21 -14.06
N ALA A 494 17.50 1.38 -14.36
CA ALA A 494 18.80 1.48 -15.02
C ALA A 494 19.95 0.96 -14.14
N PHE A 495 19.91 1.26 -12.84
CA PHE A 495 20.84 0.73 -11.85
C PHE A 495 20.73 -0.80 -11.76
N SER A 496 19.51 -1.32 -11.61
CA SER A 496 19.20 -2.75 -11.53
C SER A 496 19.72 -3.51 -12.74
N LYS A 497 19.51 -2.98 -13.96
CA LYS A 497 19.99 -3.60 -15.21
C LYS A 497 21.52 -3.69 -15.32
N ARG A 498 22.25 -2.76 -14.70
CA ARG A 498 23.72 -2.71 -14.75
C ARG A 498 24.39 -3.44 -13.60
N GLY A 499 23.71 -3.59 -12.47
CA GLY A 499 24.21 -4.34 -11.32
C GLY A 499 24.17 -5.85 -11.56
N GLN A 500 24.77 -6.59 -10.64
CA GLN A 500 24.84 -8.04 -10.69
C GLN A 500 24.46 -8.61 -9.32
N LEU A 501 23.61 -9.64 -9.33
CA LEU A 501 23.29 -10.40 -8.12
C LEU A 501 24.54 -11.05 -7.53
N GLU A 502 24.70 -10.91 -6.22
CA GLU A 502 25.78 -11.52 -5.46
C GLU A 502 25.40 -12.94 -4.98
N GLY A 503 26.38 -13.71 -4.48
CA GLY A 503 26.12 -14.98 -3.80
C GLY A 503 25.56 -16.11 -4.69
N ALA A 504 25.86 -16.11 -6.00
CA ALA A 504 25.33 -17.11 -6.93
C ALA A 504 25.63 -18.57 -6.52
N ASP A 505 26.82 -18.85 -6.00
CA ASP A 505 27.18 -20.20 -5.54
C ASP A 505 26.60 -20.54 -4.16
N GLU A 506 26.19 -19.55 -3.37
CA GLU A 506 25.57 -19.74 -2.05
C GLU A 506 24.04 -19.84 -2.14
N GLY A 507 23.45 -19.36 -3.23
CA GLY A 507 22.01 -19.41 -3.49
C GLY A 507 21.49 -20.85 -3.53
N SER A 508 20.48 -21.13 -2.70
CA SER A 508 19.85 -22.46 -2.57
C SER A 508 18.33 -22.43 -2.61
N ALA A 509 17.74 -21.24 -2.84
CA ALA A 509 16.29 -21.04 -2.91
C ALA A 509 15.73 -20.91 -4.34
N ASN A 510 16.51 -21.22 -5.40
CA ASN A 510 15.98 -21.14 -6.77
C ASN A 510 15.12 -22.36 -7.10
N GLY A 511 14.20 -22.21 -8.05
CA GLY A 511 13.24 -23.27 -8.31
C GLY A 511 12.33 -23.02 -9.49
N LEU A 512 11.16 -23.63 -9.46
CA LEU A 512 10.15 -23.55 -10.52
C LEU A 512 8.88 -22.86 -10.01
N MET A 513 8.44 -21.83 -10.73
CA MET A 513 7.26 -21.04 -10.37
C MET A 513 5.96 -21.73 -10.78
N VAL A 514 5.06 -21.90 -9.81
CA VAL A 514 3.65 -22.23 -10.02
C VAL A 514 2.87 -20.91 -10.04
N GLY A 515 2.20 -20.63 -11.14
CA GLY A 515 1.38 -19.41 -11.30
C GLY A 515 -0.11 -19.70 -11.38
N ASP A 516 -0.90 -18.71 -11.81
CA ASP A 516 -2.36 -18.82 -11.91
C ASP A 516 -2.81 -19.95 -12.85
N ARG A 517 -2.05 -20.16 -13.93
CA ARG A 517 -2.23 -21.26 -14.90
C ARG A 517 -1.55 -22.57 -14.48
N GLY A 518 -1.23 -22.71 -13.19
CA GLY A 518 -0.59 -23.89 -12.61
C GLY A 518 0.89 -24.02 -12.95
N LEU A 519 1.32 -25.27 -13.11
CA LEU A 519 2.69 -25.69 -13.36
C LEU A 519 2.71 -26.63 -14.57
N ASP A 520 3.43 -26.25 -15.63
CA ASP A 520 3.62 -27.13 -16.79
C ASP A 520 4.76 -28.15 -16.56
N ALA A 521 4.68 -28.87 -15.45
CA ALA A 521 5.59 -29.95 -15.10
C ALA A 521 4.84 -31.08 -14.37
N VAL A 522 5.40 -32.29 -14.41
CA VAL A 522 4.88 -33.40 -13.61
C VAL A 522 5.58 -33.38 -12.26
N VAL A 523 4.79 -33.45 -11.20
CA VAL A 523 5.25 -33.48 -9.81
C VAL A 523 5.00 -34.87 -9.25
N ASN A 524 6.06 -35.59 -8.90
CA ASN A 524 5.96 -36.87 -8.22
C ASN A 524 6.07 -36.65 -6.71
N VAL A 525 5.15 -37.21 -5.95
CA VAL A 525 5.08 -37.08 -4.49
C VAL A 525 5.13 -38.46 -3.86
N VAL A 526 6.03 -38.64 -2.90
CA VAL A 526 6.12 -39.84 -2.07
C VAL A 526 5.46 -39.57 -0.72
N THR A 527 4.58 -40.47 -0.30
CA THR A 527 3.88 -40.43 1.00
C THR A 527 4.08 -41.78 1.73
N ASP A 528 3.53 -41.93 2.94
CA ASP A 528 3.46 -43.23 3.62
C ASP A 528 2.71 -44.31 2.81
N LEU A 529 1.79 -43.91 1.93
CA LEU A 529 0.93 -44.83 1.17
C LEU A 529 1.55 -45.25 -0.18
N GLY A 530 2.66 -44.64 -0.58
CA GLY A 530 3.30 -44.86 -1.88
C GLY A 530 3.58 -43.56 -2.64
N SER A 531 3.85 -43.71 -3.94
CA SER A 531 4.17 -42.60 -4.86
C SER A 531 2.99 -42.30 -5.79
N ALA A 532 2.75 -41.01 -6.05
CA ALA A 532 1.75 -40.53 -7.00
C ALA A 532 2.28 -39.36 -7.82
N SER A 533 1.85 -39.26 -9.08
CA SER A 533 2.25 -38.19 -10.00
C SER A 533 1.08 -37.23 -10.25
N TYR A 534 1.36 -35.93 -10.18
CA TYR A 534 0.40 -34.85 -10.30
C TYR A 534 0.79 -33.85 -11.39
N LYS A 535 -0.21 -33.24 -12.03
CA LYS A 535 -0.07 -32.03 -12.83
C LYS A 535 -0.89 -30.92 -12.18
N ILE A 536 -0.22 -29.86 -11.74
CA ILE A 536 -0.90 -28.70 -11.16
C ILE A 536 -1.43 -27.85 -12.32
N ASP A 537 -2.74 -27.84 -12.56
CA ASP A 537 -3.33 -27.26 -13.78
C ASP A 537 -3.75 -25.81 -13.66
N ARG A 538 -4.09 -25.35 -12.46
CA ARG A 538 -4.40 -23.96 -12.11
C ARG A 538 -4.22 -23.70 -10.63
N TRP A 539 -4.32 -22.44 -10.22
CA TRP A 539 -4.19 -22.05 -8.82
C TRP A 539 -5.38 -22.51 -7.95
N ASP A 540 -6.56 -21.96 -8.26
CA ASP A 540 -7.89 -22.17 -7.68
C ASP A 540 -7.97 -22.47 -6.17
#